data_AF-A0AAE0B938-F1
#
_entry.id   AF-A0AAE0B938-F1
#
_cell.length_a   1.000
_cell.length_b   1.000
_cell.length_c   1.000
_cell.angle_alpha   90.00
_cell.angle_beta   90.00
_cell.angle_gamma   90.00
#
_symmetry.space_group_name_H-M   'P 1'
#
loop_
_entity.id
_entity.type
_entity.pdbx_description
1 polymer ?
#
loop_
_entity_poly.entity_id
_entity_poly.type
_entity_poly.pdbx_seq_one_letter_code
_entity_poly.pdbx_strand_id
1 'polypeptide(L)'
;MALEKESVCITGAGGYLASWVVKFLLSKDYFIHGTVRDPNLILFASDNQSQSQVLVELIEPAVKGTFNVMKACHEAKVKRVIVVSSLASVALNPNWPEGQVMDETCWSDKEYCRTSKNWYYLSKTESESEALDYGKSNGLDLVTLHRGRGVNVGFGEVAEAGLELPVLGGNPH
;
A
#
# COMPACT_ATOMS: atom_id res chain seq x y z
N MET A 1 -1.35 17.05 33.99
CA MET A 1 -2.06 16.05 33.19
C MET A 1 -1.10 15.64 32.08
N ALA A 2 -0.66 14.38 32.04
CA ALA A 2 0.21 13.93 30.97
C ALA A 2 -0.62 13.91 29.68
N LEU A 3 -0.17 14.59 28.62
CA LEU A 3 -0.68 14.30 27.28
C LEU A 3 -0.41 12.82 27.02
N GLU A 4 -1.46 12.02 26.83
CA GLU A 4 -1.28 10.67 26.33
C GLU A 4 -0.61 10.78 24.95
N LYS A 5 0.67 10.41 24.87
CA LYS A 5 1.38 10.37 23.60
C LYS A 5 0.71 9.31 22.72
N GLU A 6 0.25 9.72 21.55
CA GLU A 6 -0.36 8.80 20.61
C GLU A 6 0.69 7.79 20.11
N SER A 7 0.29 6.52 20.02
CA SER A 7 1.13 5.45 19.52
C SER A 7 0.70 5.04 18.10
N VAL A 8 1.68 4.79 17.24
CA VAL A 8 1.48 4.40 15.85
C VAL A 8 2.15 3.04 15.61
N CYS A 9 1.39 2.09 15.05
CA CYS A 9 1.92 0.82 14.60
C CYS A 9 2.31 0.89 13.12
N ILE A 10 3.52 0.46 12.77
CA ILE A 10 4.02 0.44 11.40
C ILE A 10 4.42 -0.99 11.05
N THR A 11 3.74 -1.58 10.08
CA THR A 11 4.10 -2.92 9.58
C THR A 11 5.21 -2.82 8.54
N GLY A 12 6.24 -3.66 8.67
CA GLY A 12 7.40 -3.61 7.77
C GLY A 12 8.27 -2.35 7.96
N ALA A 13 8.45 -1.91 9.21
CA ALA A 13 9.17 -0.70 9.60
C ALA A 13 10.63 -0.61 9.06
N GLY A 14 11.24 -1.75 8.73
CA GLY A 14 12.56 -1.82 8.09
C GLY A 14 12.56 -1.60 6.57
N GLY A 15 11.39 -1.44 5.94
CA GLY A 15 11.27 -1.17 4.52
C GLY A 15 11.71 0.26 4.15
N TYR A 16 12.12 0.46 2.90
CA TYR A 16 12.59 1.75 2.40
C TYR A 16 11.63 2.91 2.74
N LEU A 17 10.35 2.80 2.37
CA LEU A 17 9.35 3.82 2.71
C LEU A 17 9.08 3.92 4.21
N ALA A 18 8.94 2.77 4.88
CA ALA A 18 8.55 2.72 6.27
C ALA A 18 9.60 3.39 7.17
N SER A 19 10.89 3.26 6.84
CA SER A 19 11.98 3.92 7.57
C SER A 19 11.86 5.45 7.59
N TRP A 20 11.41 6.06 6.49
CA TRP A 20 11.16 7.50 6.41
C TRP A 20 9.93 7.91 7.19
N VAL A 21 8.86 7.12 7.14
CA VAL A 21 7.65 7.34 7.95
C VAL A 21 7.98 7.25 9.45
N VAL A 22 8.77 6.25 9.85
CA VAL A 22 9.28 6.10 11.22
C VAL A 22 10.06 7.35 11.63
N LYS A 23 11.03 7.78 10.81
CA LYS A 23 11.84 8.97 11.09
C LYS A 23 10.98 10.23 11.26
N PHE A 24 10.00 10.44 10.38
CA PHE A 24 9.09 11.57 10.44
C PHE A 24 8.24 11.56 11.71
N LEU A 25 7.62 10.43 12.05
CA LEU A 25 6.76 10.32 13.23
C LEU A 25 7.56 10.46 14.54
N LEU A 26 8.80 9.96 14.60
CA LEU A 26 9.69 10.19 15.75
C LEU A 26 10.02 11.69 15.89
N SER A 27 10.22 12.41 14.78
CA SER A 27 10.48 13.86 14.83
C SER A 27 9.29 14.68 15.37
N LYS A 28 8.10 14.09 15.37
CA LYS A 28 6.86 14.67 15.90
C LYS A 28 6.50 14.15 17.31
N ASP A 29 7.42 13.44 17.96
CA ASP A 29 7.29 12.90 19.33
C ASP A 29 6.20 11.82 19.52
N TYR A 30 5.90 11.06 18.46
CA TYR A 30 5.03 9.88 18.55
C TYR A 30 5.79 8.65 19.06
N PHE A 31 5.07 7.76 19.78
CA PHE A 31 5.58 6.43 20.08
C PHE A 31 5.32 5.48 18.90
N ILE A 32 6.33 4.73 18.48
CA ILE A 32 6.24 3.86 17.30
C ILE A 32 6.45 2.41 17.68
N HIS A 33 5.49 1.55 17.30
CA HIS A 33 5.62 0.10 17.34
C HIS A 33 5.83 -0.41 15.92
N GLY A 34 7.09 -0.62 15.55
CA GLY A 34 7.47 -1.12 14.22
C GLY A 34 7.57 -2.64 14.19
N THR A 35 6.94 -3.30 13.22
CA THR A 35 7.19 -4.73 12.95
C THR A 35 8.24 -4.86 11.85
N VAL A 36 9.22 -5.74 12.05
CA VAL A 36 10.27 -6.03 11.06
C VAL A 36 10.22 -7.52 10.77
N ARG A 37 10.29 -7.91 9.49
CA ARG A 37 10.48 -9.31 9.11
C ARG A 37 11.96 -9.63 9.06
N ASP A 38 12.30 -10.87 9.38
CA ASP A 38 13.61 -11.43 9.12
C ASP A 38 13.93 -11.31 7.60
N PRO A 39 15.05 -10.69 7.21
CA PRO A 39 15.41 -10.46 5.81
C PRO A 39 15.66 -11.74 4.99
N ASN A 40 15.75 -12.91 5.64
CA ASN A 40 15.92 -14.19 4.95
C ASN A 40 14.68 -14.66 4.16
N LEU A 41 13.57 -13.91 4.17
CA LEU A 41 12.32 -14.29 3.50
C LEU A 41 12.11 -13.68 2.10
N ILE A 42 13.12 -13.03 1.50
CA ILE A 42 13.01 -12.43 0.15
C ILE A 42 14.14 -12.95 -0.75
N LEU A 43 14.10 -14.24 -1.03
CA LEU A 43 14.63 -14.88 -2.23
C LEU A 43 13.43 -15.74 -2.67
N PHE A 44 12.85 -15.67 -3.87
CA PHE A 44 13.47 -15.77 -5.18
C PHE A 44 12.53 -15.14 -6.23
N ALA A 45 13.05 -14.24 -7.05
CA ALA A 45 12.55 -14.04 -8.41
C ALA A 45 13.71 -14.41 -9.34
N SER A 46 14.02 -15.70 -9.40
CA SER A 46 14.92 -16.25 -10.42
C SER A 46 14.12 -17.30 -11.19
N ASP A 47 13.97 -17.01 -12.47
CA ASP A 47 13.38 -17.75 -13.58
C ASP A 47 12.77 -19.16 -13.34
N ASN A 48 11.56 -19.32 -13.88
CA ASN A 48 10.86 -20.57 -14.21
C ASN A 48 9.94 -21.23 -13.14
N GLN A 49 9.09 -20.44 -12.49
CA GLN A 49 8.03 -20.95 -11.59
C GLN A 49 6.70 -21.14 -12.34
N SER A 50 5.97 -22.23 -12.09
CA SER A 50 4.64 -22.45 -12.67
C SER A 50 3.63 -21.43 -12.12
N GLN A 51 2.57 -21.10 -12.87
CA GLN A 51 1.55 -20.12 -12.42
C GLN A 51 0.96 -20.46 -11.05
N SER A 52 0.83 -21.76 -10.74
CA SER A 52 0.37 -22.26 -9.45
C SER A 52 1.33 -21.93 -8.30
N GLN A 53 2.64 -21.96 -8.52
CA GLN A 53 3.61 -21.65 -7.46
C GLN A 53 3.64 -20.15 -7.15
N VAL A 54 3.56 -19.28 -8.16
CA VAL A 54 3.56 -17.82 -7.94
C VAL A 54 2.32 -17.36 -7.16
N LEU A 55 1.15 -17.96 -7.42
CA LEU A 55 -0.08 -17.69 -6.66
C LEU A 55 0.09 -18.01 -5.17
N VAL A 56 0.61 -19.22 -4.88
CA VAL A 56 0.79 -19.72 -3.50
C VAL A 56 1.92 -19.00 -2.77
N GLU A 57 3.02 -18.66 -3.45
CA GLU A 57 4.20 -18.10 -2.81
C GLU A 57 4.16 -16.57 -2.66
N LEU A 58 3.43 -15.86 -3.52
CA LEU A 58 3.45 -14.40 -3.56
C LEU A 58 2.10 -13.74 -3.28
N ILE A 59 1.03 -14.21 -3.91
CA ILE A 59 -0.28 -13.54 -3.85
C ILE A 59 -1.02 -13.92 -2.58
N GLU A 60 -1.16 -15.22 -2.29
CA GLU A 60 -1.85 -15.68 -1.06
C GLU A 60 -1.23 -15.12 0.22
N PRO A 61 0.11 -15.09 0.40
CA PRO A 61 0.70 -14.53 1.61
C PRO A 61 0.53 -13.01 1.71
N ALA A 62 0.47 -12.30 0.58
CA ALA A 62 0.23 -10.86 0.56
C ALA A 62 -1.21 -10.51 0.97
N VAL A 63 -2.19 -11.20 0.38
CA VAL A 63 -3.62 -11.00 0.70
C VAL A 63 -3.90 -11.44 2.14
N LYS A 64 -3.45 -12.64 2.54
CA LYS A 64 -3.59 -13.14 3.91
C LYS A 64 -2.87 -12.27 4.93
N GLY A 65 -1.69 -11.76 4.58
CA GLY A 65 -0.96 -10.81 5.41
C GLY A 65 -1.75 -9.53 5.65
N THR A 66 -2.38 -9.00 4.60
CA THR A 66 -3.24 -7.82 4.68
C THR A 66 -4.47 -8.10 5.55
N PHE A 67 -5.19 -9.19 5.31
CA PHE A 67 -6.33 -9.61 6.13
C PHE A 67 -5.97 -9.71 7.61
N ASN A 68 -4.85 -10.35 7.95
CA ASN A 68 -4.41 -10.51 9.33
C ASN A 68 -4.12 -9.17 10.01
N VAL A 69 -3.50 -8.22 9.29
CA VAL A 69 -3.26 -6.86 9.80
C VAL A 69 -4.58 -6.14 10.03
N MET A 70 -5.50 -6.20 9.07
CA MET A 70 -6.82 -5.56 9.19
C MET A 70 -7.62 -6.14 10.37
N LYS A 71 -7.60 -7.46 10.53
CA LYS A 71 -8.21 -8.14 11.67
C LYS A 71 -7.59 -7.72 13.00
N ALA A 72 -6.26 -7.68 13.09
CA ALA A 72 -5.58 -7.21 14.30
C ALA A 72 -5.90 -5.75 14.62
N CYS A 73 -5.99 -4.88 13.61
CA CYS A 73 -6.40 -3.49 13.75
C CYS A 73 -7.82 -3.36 14.30
N HIS A 74 -8.76 -4.18 13.80
CA HIS A 74 -10.13 -4.22 14.29
C HIS A 74 -10.20 -4.68 15.75
N GLU A 75 -9.54 -5.78 16.09
CA GLU A 75 -9.50 -6.32 17.45
C GLU A 75 -8.84 -5.35 18.44
N ALA A 76 -7.80 -4.63 17.99
CA ALA A 76 -7.12 -3.60 18.77
C ALA A 76 -7.87 -2.26 18.84
N LYS A 77 -9.02 -2.13 18.14
CA LYS A 77 -9.83 -0.91 18.07
C LYS A 77 -9.02 0.34 17.69
N VAL A 78 -8.12 0.20 16.72
CA VAL A 78 -7.31 1.32 16.25
C VAL A 78 -8.20 2.43 15.69
N LYS A 79 -7.81 3.69 15.90
CA LYS A 79 -8.59 4.85 15.43
C LYS A 79 -8.64 4.93 13.90
N ARG A 80 -7.53 4.62 13.24
CA ARG A 80 -7.36 4.71 11.78
C ARG A 80 -6.31 3.72 11.30
N VAL A 81 -6.53 3.18 10.11
CA VAL A 81 -5.57 2.35 9.38
C VAL A 81 -5.18 3.09 8.09
N ILE A 82 -3.88 3.16 7.81
CA ILE A 82 -3.35 3.71 6.55
C ILE A 82 -2.66 2.57 5.80
N VAL A 83 -3.13 2.31 4.58
CA VAL A 83 -2.58 1.28 3.70
C VAL A 83 -1.80 1.94 2.57
N VAL A 84 -0.51 1.62 2.47
CA VAL A 84 0.33 2.07 1.36
C VAL A 84 0.15 1.12 0.19
N SER A 85 -0.71 1.52 -0.74
CA SER A 85 -0.93 0.85 -2.01
C SER A 85 0.10 1.32 -3.06
N SER A 86 -0.17 1.04 -4.32
CA SER A 86 0.74 1.23 -5.45
C SER A 86 -0.07 1.59 -6.69
N LEU A 87 0.47 2.39 -7.61
CA LEU A 87 -0.15 2.56 -8.94
C LEU A 87 -0.47 1.24 -9.64
N ALA A 88 0.20 0.15 -9.26
CA ALA A 88 -0.08 -1.18 -9.75
C ALA A 88 -1.50 -1.70 -9.44
N SER A 89 -2.25 -1.07 -8.53
CA SER A 89 -3.66 -1.42 -8.29
C SER A 89 -4.65 -0.64 -9.16
N VAL A 90 -4.21 0.42 -9.87
CA VAL A 90 -5.10 1.29 -10.65
C VAL A 90 -4.74 1.38 -12.14
N ALA A 91 -3.48 1.11 -12.51
CA ALA A 91 -2.96 1.44 -13.84
C ALA A 91 -3.07 0.33 -14.90
N LEU A 92 -3.36 -0.93 -14.55
CA LEU A 92 -3.32 -2.04 -15.50
C LEU A 92 -4.72 -2.53 -15.86
N ASN A 93 -5.33 -1.88 -16.83
CA ASN A 93 -6.66 -2.24 -17.35
C ASN A 93 -6.67 -2.13 -18.89
N PRO A 94 -6.88 -3.24 -19.61
CA PRO A 94 -6.84 -3.26 -21.07
C PRO A 94 -8.05 -2.55 -21.72
N ASN A 95 -9.13 -2.38 -20.97
CA ASN A 95 -10.37 -1.74 -21.43
C ASN A 95 -10.45 -0.29 -20.95
N TRP A 96 -9.29 0.38 -20.81
CA TRP A 96 -9.24 1.75 -20.34
C TRP A 96 -9.97 2.70 -21.31
N PRO A 97 -10.96 3.47 -20.86
CA PRO A 97 -11.69 4.36 -21.75
C PRO A 97 -10.79 5.48 -22.29
N GLU A 98 -10.91 5.73 -23.59
CA GLU A 98 -10.13 6.77 -24.27
C GLU A 98 -10.51 8.16 -23.70
N GLY A 99 -9.49 8.93 -23.31
CA GLY A 99 -9.68 10.26 -22.73
C GLY A 99 -10.06 10.28 -21.25
N GLN A 100 -10.26 9.13 -20.60
CA GLN A 100 -10.49 9.09 -19.15
C GLN A 100 -9.18 9.36 -18.39
N VAL A 101 -9.20 10.41 -17.57
CA VAL A 101 -8.14 10.70 -16.59
C VAL A 101 -8.19 9.66 -15.48
N MET A 102 -7.01 9.19 -15.06
CA MET A 102 -6.87 8.24 -13.96
C MET A 102 -7.11 8.95 -12.62
N ASP A 103 -8.05 8.42 -11.85
CA ASP A 103 -8.43 8.92 -10.52
C ASP A 103 -8.50 7.77 -9.50
N GLU A 104 -8.88 8.08 -8.26
CA GLU A 104 -8.97 7.12 -7.14
C GLU A 104 -10.12 6.10 -7.29
N THR A 105 -10.99 6.25 -8.30
CA THR A 105 -12.07 5.30 -8.59
C THR A 105 -11.62 4.16 -9.52
N CYS A 106 -10.44 4.31 -10.11
CA CYS A 106 -9.90 3.38 -11.10
C CYS A 106 -9.29 2.13 -10.47
N TRP A 107 -9.38 1.01 -11.18
CA TRP A 107 -8.83 -0.28 -10.75
C TRP A 107 -8.15 -1.01 -11.90
N SER A 108 -7.08 -1.73 -11.56
CA SER A 108 -6.45 -2.71 -12.44
C SER A 108 -7.35 -3.92 -12.56
N ASP A 109 -7.42 -4.46 -13.78
CA ASP A 109 -8.23 -5.63 -14.08
C ASP A 109 -7.52 -6.88 -13.56
N LYS A 110 -8.09 -7.50 -12.53
CA LYS A 110 -7.53 -8.69 -11.87
C LYS A 110 -7.34 -9.86 -12.85
N GLU A 111 -8.27 -10.06 -13.77
CA GLU A 111 -8.21 -11.16 -14.74
C GLU A 111 -7.16 -10.89 -15.81
N TYR A 112 -7.04 -9.65 -16.27
CA TYR A 112 -5.97 -9.24 -17.14
C TYR A 112 -4.60 -9.37 -16.46
N CYS A 113 -4.47 -8.96 -15.19
CA CYS A 113 -3.23 -9.16 -14.43
C CYS A 113 -2.84 -10.64 -14.36
N ARG A 114 -3.82 -11.54 -14.16
CA ARG A 114 -3.62 -12.99 -14.08
C ARG A 114 -3.21 -13.60 -15.42
N THR A 115 -3.93 -13.27 -16.48
CA THR A 115 -3.69 -13.81 -17.84
C THR A 115 -2.39 -13.28 -18.45
N SER A 116 -2.05 -12.00 -18.23
CA SER A 116 -0.80 -11.38 -18.66
C SER A 116 0.41 -11.70 -17.76
N LYS A 117 0.22 -12.50 -16.70
CA LYS A 117 1.26 -12.87 -15.71
C LYS A 117 1.89 -11.66 -15.00
N ASN A 118 1.15 -10.56 -14.86
CA ASN A 118 1.54 -9.38 -14.10
C ASN A 118 1.27 -9.58 -12.60
N TRP A 119 1.97 -10.54 -11.99
CA TRP A 119 1.72 -11.01 -10.62
C TRP A 119 1.87 -9.95 -9.54
N TYR A 120 2.77 -8.97 -9.73
CA TYR A 120 2.92 -7.85 -8.82
C TYR A 120 1.68 -6.94 -8.83
N TYR A 121 1.12 -6.66 -10.01
CA TYR A 121 -0.11 -5.88 -10.15
C TYR A 121 -1.29 -6.63 -9.54
N LEU A 122 -1.40 -7.93 -9.82
CA LEU A 122 -2.43 -8.78 -9.22
C LEU A 122 -2.34 -8.77 -7.69
N SER A 123 -1.15 -9.03 -7.13
CA SER A 123 -0.90 -9.03 -5.69
C SER A 123 -1.31 -7.72 -5.02
N LYS A 124 -0.93 -6.58 -5.60
CA LYS A 124 -1.28 -5.25 -5.08
C LYS A 124 -2.77 -4.94 -5.19
N THR A 125 -3.38 -5.28 -6.32
CA THR A 125 -4.82 -5.08 -6.57
C THR A 125 -5.66 -5.91 -5.60
N GLU A 126 -5.34 -7.19 -5.43
CA GLU A 126 -6.06 -8.09 -4.52
C GLU A 126 -5.89 -7.66 -3.06
N SER A 127 -4.67 -7.28 -2.65
CA SER A 127 -4.40 -6.85 -1.27
C SER A 127 -5.14 -5.54 -0.94
N GLU A 128 -5.18 -4.57 -1.86
CA GLU A 128 -5.92 -3.33 -1.63
C GLU A 128 -7.43 -3.55 -1.59
N SER A 129 -7.96 -4.35 -2.52
CA SER A 129 -9.38 -4.76 -2.55
C SER A 129 -9.77 -5.40 -1.21
N GLU A 130 -9.01 -6.37 -0.73
CA GLU A 130 -9.24 -7.06 0.54
C GLU A 130 -9.24 -6.09 1.73
N ALA A 131 -8.27 -5.16 1.77
CA ALA A 131 -8.21 -4.15 2.84
C ALA A 131 -9.46 -3.27 2.85
N LEU A 132 -9.86 -2.74 1.69
CA LEU A 132 -11.04 -1.88 1.55
C LEU A 132 -12.34 -2.61 1.90
N ASP A 133 -12.49 -3.85 1.44
CA ASP A 133 -13.69 -4.65 1.69
C ASP A 133 -13.80 -5.01 3.18
N TYR A 134 -12.69 -5.41 3.80
CA TYR A 134 -12.64 -5.65 5.25
C TYR A 134 -12.93 -4.38 6.04
N GLY A 135 -12.33 -3.25 5.65
CA GLY A 135 -12.49 -1.97 6.32
C GLY A 135 -13.94 -1.50 6.33
N LYS A 136 -14.60 -1.55 5.16
CA LYS A 136 -16.02 -1.23 5.01
C LYS A 136 -16.91 -2.16 5.84
N SER A 137 -16.65 -3.47 5.78
CA SER A 137 -17.50 -4.47 6.44
C SER A 137 -17.42 -4.45 7.97
N ASN A 138 -16.29 -3.97 8.52
CA ASN A 138 -16.03 -3.99 9.96
C ASN A 138 -15.99 -2.58 10.58
N GLY A 139 -16.35 -1.53 9.83
CA GLY A 139 -16.40 -0.16 10.33
C GLY A 139 -15.04 0.42 10.73
N LEU A 140 -13.96 -0.02 10.08
CA LEU A 140 -12.64 0.57 10.29
C LEU A 140 -12.50 1.86 9.45
N ASP A 141 -11.98 2.93 10.07
CA ASP A 141 -11.53 4.12 9.35
C ASP A 141 -10.23 3.77 8.59
N LEU A 142 -10.35 3.60 7.28
CA LEU A 142 -9.28 3.13 6.41
C LEU A 142 -8.99 4.16 5.31
N VAL A 143 -7.71 4.48 5.14
CA VAL A 143 -7.21 5.34 4.06
C VAL A 143 -6.19 4.57 3.24
N THR A 144 -6.36 4.52 1.92
CA THR A 144 -5.35 3.99 0.99
C THR A 144 -4.58 5.14 0.34
N LEU A 145 -3.27 4.95 0.16
CA LEU A 145 -2.38 5.91 -0.49
C LEU A 145 -1.62 5.21 -1.63
N HIS A 146 -1.67 5.76 -2.84
CA HIS A 146 -0.96 5.24 -4.00
C HIS A 146 0.29 6.07 -4.27
N ARG A 147 1.46 5.41 -4.41
CA ARG A 147 2.67 6.11 -4.87
C ARG A 147 2.59 6.41 -6.37
N GLY A 148 2.54 7.69 -6.74
CA GLY A 148 2.58 8.17 -8.13
C GLY A 148 3.88 7.87 -8.89
N ARG A 149 3.82 7.88 -10.24
CA ARG A 149 4.97 7.68 -11.14
C ARG A 149 5.60 9.06 -11.39
N GLY A 150 6.51 9.46 -10.51
CA GLY A 150 7.15 10.77 -10.62
C GLY A 150 8.27 10.93 -9.60
N VAL A 151 9.49 10.93 -10.14
CA VAL A 151 10.71 11.50 -9.55
C VAL A 151 11.38 10.70 -8.42
N ASN A 152 12.63 10.32 -8.70
CA ASN A 152 13.64 9.92 -7.72
C ASN A 152 14.17 11.18 -7.00
N VAL A 153 13.28 11.97 -6.39
CA VAL A 153 13.64 13.11 -5.53
C VAL A 153 13.78 12.59 -4.13
N GLY A 154 14.87 12.99 -3.47
CA GLY A 154 15.08 12.67 -2.07
C GLY A 154 13.81 12.98 -1.27
N PHE A 155 13.35 12.01 -0.48
CA PHE A 155 12.13 12.08 0.34
C PHE A 155 12.10 13.23 1.37
N GLY A 156 13.08 14.13 1.36
CA GLY A 156 13.12 15.34 2.18
C GLY A 156 11.96 16.31 1.89
N GLU A 157 11.44 16.38 0.67
CA GLU A 157 10.31 17.27 0.32
C GLU A 157 8.93 16.67 0.60
N VAL A 158 8.79 15.33 0.59
CA VAL A 158 7.48 14.68 0.76
C VAL A 158 7.01 14.69 2.24
N ALA A 159 7.94 14.88 3.17
CA ALA A 159 7.62 15.01 4.60
C ALA A 159 7.11 16.41 4.99
N GLU A 160 7.34 17.44 4.16
CA GLU A 160 6.74 18.78 4.36
C GLU A 160 5.34 18.88 3.76
N ALA A 161 4.99 18.07 2.76
CA ALA A 161 3.67 18.03 2.13
C ALA A 161 2.61 17.27 2.96
N GLY A 162 2.61 17.47 4.28
CA GLY A 162 1.43 17.15 5.06
C GLY A 162 0.26 17.99 4.52
N LEU A 163 -0.80 17.32 4.06
CA LEU A 163 -2.13 17.92 3.84
C LEU A 163 -2.34 18.88 2.65
N GLU A 164 -1.47 18.94 1.64
CA GLU A 164 -1.81 19.68 0.40
C GLU A 164 -1.63 18.81 -0.85
N LEU A 165 -2.77 18.34 -1.36
CA LEU A 165 -2.92 17.88 -2.75
C LEU A 165 -3.01 19.12 -3.65
N PRO A 166 -2.09 19.35 -4.60
CA PRO A 166 -2.35 20.24 -5.71
C PRO A 166 -3.00 19.44 -6.84
N VAL A 167 -4.26 19.81 -7.02
CA VAL A 167 -5.12 19.75 -8.22
C VAL A 167 -4.38 19.56 -9.55
N LEU A 168 -5.00 18.73 -10.40
CA LEU A 168 -4.86 18.65 -11.86
C LEU A 168 -4.39 19.97 -12.51
N GLY A 169 -3.28 19.93 -13.23
CA GLY A 169 -2.78 21.03 -14.05
C GLY A 169 -2.23 20.50 -15.36
N GLY A 170 -2.84 20.93 -16.47
CA GLY A 170 -2.49 20.53 -17.83
C GLY A 170 -1.14 21.04 -18.34
N ASN A 171 -0.89 20.63 -19.58
CA ASN A 171 0.27 20.85 -20.45
C ASN A 171 0.96 22.23 -20.32
N PRO A 172 2.28 22.31 -20.58
CA PRO A 172 2.66 22.83 -21.90
C PRO A 172 3.89 22.13 -22.50
N HIS A 173 3.74 21.55 -23.70
CA HIS A 173 4.29 22.05 -24.97
C HIS A 173 3.50 21.45 -26.14
#